data_AF-A0A838U0A7-F1
#
_entry.id   AF-A0A838U0A7-F1
#
_cell.length_a   1.000
_cell.length_b   1.000
_cell.length_c   1.000
_cell.angle_alpha   90.00
_cell.angle_beta   90.00
_cell.angle_gamma   90.00
#
_symmetry.space_group_name_H-M   'P 1'
#
loop_
_entity.id
_entity.type
_entity.pdbx_description
1 polymer ?
#
loop_
_entity_poly.entity_id
_entity_poly.type
_entity_poly.pdbx_seq_one_letter_code
_entity_poly.pdbx_strand_id
1 'polypeptide(L)'
;MENIDRLEMARIAFEEKVIPLLNSLKVEAKKLDSSIPESLVSWSGSWFGYQSKLYYGDFEKPPVQDRFSVEWGSINGFSNKWKERKPDEVKKELEKISHVSIDELEREYKSLINIVEDFYDETSLIIKTDQEMREEISKENLLEGQKKLTYGEEGIKYLKQRQPSTFMTRDSEAMVEGIFTPTILYYESFAKEILNNVELVYKNIKSLHYFIRWMRTKNLLLCRRSQKEQNNPHHFMLKMQL
;
A
#
# COMPACT_ATOMS: atom_id res chain seq x y z
N MET A 1 -23.94 7.50 -22.44
CA MET A 1 -23.44 6.13 -22.77
C MET A 1 -21.96 6.16 -23.13
N GLU A 2 -21.52 7.04 -24.03
CA GLU A 2 -20.11 7.15 -24.46
C GLU A 2 -19.09 7.20 -23.29
N ASN A 3 -19.32 8.04 -22.28
CA ASN A 3 -18.40 8.14 -21.13
C ASN A 3 -18.36 6.87 -20.26
N ILE A 4 -19.48 6.15 -20.13
CA ILE A 4 -19.53 4.88 -19.37
C ILE A 4 -18.71 3.82 -20.11
N ASP A 5 -18.81 3.76 -21.43
CA ASP A 5 -18.07 2.82 -22.23
C ASP A 5 -16.58 3.17 -22.28
N ARG A 6 -16.23 4.47 -22.35
CA ARG A 6 -14.84 4.94 -22.18
C ARG A 6 -14.27 4.54 -20.82
N LEU A 7 -15.05 4.68 -19.75
CA LEU A 7 -14.64 4.29 -18.40
C LEU A 7 -14.44 2.77 -18.26
N GLU A 8 -15.30 1.97 -18.89
CA GLU A 8 -15.14 0.51 -18.95
C GLU A 8 -13.86 0.12 -19.70
N MET A 9 -13.60 0.73 -20.85
CA MET A 9 -12.40 0.47 -21.64
C MET A 9 -11.12 0.84 -20.88
N ALA A 10 -11.10 2.02 -20.22
CA ALA A 10 -9.99 2.44 -19.38
C ALA A 10 -9.76 1.44 -18.23
N ARG A 11 -10.82 0.97 -17.56
CA ARG A 11 -10.72 -0.05 -16.50
C ARG A 11 -10.10 -1.35 -17.02
N ILE A 12 -10.57 -1.86 -18.16
CA ILE A 12 -10.07 -3.12 -18.74
C ILE A 12 -8.59 -2.99 -19.10
N ALA A 13 -8.20 -1.93 -19.80
CA ALA A 13 -6.80 -1.69 -20.16
C ALA A 13 -5.89 -1.57 -18.92
N PHE A 14 -6.39 -0.91 -17.87
CA PHE A 14 -5.69 -0.82 -16.59
C PHE A 14 -5.54 -2.19 -15.91
N GLU A 15 -6.60 -2.99 -15.85
CA GLU A 15 -6.59 -4.35 -15.29
C GLU A 15 -5.56 -5.25 -15.99
N GLU A 16 -5.55 -5.25 -17.33
CA GLU A 16 -4.61 -6.04 -18.14
C GLU A 16 -3.14 -5.71 -17.81
N LYS A 17 -2.84 -4.42 -17.61
CA LYS A 17 -1.50 -3.94 -17.27
C LYS A 17 -1.12 -4.21 -15.81
N VAL A 18 -2.06 -3.97 -14.88
CA VAL A 18 -1.74 -3.88 -13.44
C VAL A 18 -1.85 -5.22 -12.73
N ILE A 19 -2.77 -6.11 -13.11
CA ILE A 19 -3.00 -7.38 -12.41
C ILE A 19 -1.75 -8.27 -12.36
N PRO A 20 -0.97 -8.44 -13.45
CA PRO A 20 0.27 -9.21 -13.39
C PRO A 20 1.28 -8.61 -12.40
N LEU A 21 1.42 -7.28 -12.40
CA LEU A 21 2.31 -6.55 -11.50
C LEU A 21 1.87 -6.68 -10.03
N LEU A 22 0.57 -6.53 -9.73
CA LEU A 22 0.02 -6.71 -8.39
C LEU A 22 0.29 -8.12 -7.84
N ASN A 23 0.14 -9.14 -8.69
CA ASN A 23 0.41 -10.52 -8.29
C ASN A 23 1.90 -10.75 -8.00
N SER A 24 2.79 -10.22 -8.84
CA SER A 24 4.25 -10.28 -8.63
C SER A 24 4.63 -9.62 -7.30
N LEU A 25 4.27 -8.34 -7.13
CA LEU A 25 4.55 -7.56 -5.94
C LEU A 25 4.01 -8.21 -4.66
N LYS A 26 2.80 -8.78 -4.72
CA LYS A 26 2.21 -9.48 -3.57
C LYS A 26 3.02 -10.70 -3.15
N VAL A 27 3.53 -11.47 -4.12
CA VAL A 27 4.32 -12.68 -3.84
C VAL A 27 5.67 -12.28 -3.26
N GLU A 28 6.37 -11.34 -3.89
CA GLU A 28 7.70 -10.90 -3.44
C GLU A 28 7.67 -10.18 -2.11
N ALA A 29 6.74 -9.24 -1.91
CA ALA A 29 6.58 -8.56 -0.62
C ALA A 29 6.22 -9.54 0.50
N LYS A 30 5.43 -10.59 0.23
CA LYS A 30 5.16 -11.64 1.22
C LYS A 30 6.41 -12.45 1.58
N LYS A 31 7.24 -12.79 0.59
CA LYS A 31 8.51 -13.50 0.85
C LYS A 31 9.41 -12.64 1.74
N LEU A 32 9.57 -11.37 1.40
CA LEU A 32 10.33 -10.42 2.21
C LEU A 32 9.76 -10.32 3.63
N ASP A 33 8.47 -10.07 3.78
CA ASP A 33 7.78 -9.98 5.08
C ASP A 33 7.97 -11.25 5.94
N SER A 34 7.90 -12.43 5.32
CA SER A 34 8.08 -13.71 6.03
C SER A 34 9.52 -13.99 6.46
N SER A 35 10.52 -13.40 5.81
CA SER A 35 11.94 -13.56 6.16
C SER A 35 12.39 -12.69 7.33
N ILE A 36 11.69 -11.58 7.56
CA ILE A 36 12.07 -10.57 8.55
C ILE A 36 12.13 -11.10 10.00
N PRO A 37 11.18 -11.94 10.47
CA PRO A 37 11.28 -12.56 11.78
C PRO A 37 12.58 -13.34 12.00
N GLU A 38 13.14 -13.96 10.96
CA GLU A 38 14.38 -14.73 11.05
C GLU A 38 15.59 -13.82 11.27
N SER A 39 15.65 -12.66 10.62
CA SER A 39 16.73 -11.69 10.85
C SER A 39 16.52 -10.86 12.12
N LEU A 40 15.26 -10.62 12.53
CA LEU A 40 14.92 -9.81 13.72
C LEU A 40 15.48 -10.37 15.01
N VAL A 41 15.65 -11.69 15.13
CA VAL A 41 16.20 -12.31 16.35
C VAL A 41 17.64 -11.91 16.64
N SER A 42 18.36 -11.42 15.63
CA SER A 42 19.75 -10.98 15.75
C SER A 42 19.90 -9.50 16.08
N TRP A 43 18.84 -8.71 15.90
CA TRP A 43 18.85 -7.27 16.13
C TRP A 43 18.76 -6.94 17.63
N SER A 44 19.42 -5.86 18.05
CA SER A 44 19.49 -5.41 19.46
C SER A 44 18.14 -5.07 20.09
N GLY A 45 17.13 -4.76 19.27
CA GLY A 45 15.82 -4.28 19.72
C GLY A 45 15.77 -2.78 20.04
N SER A 46 16.88 -2.05 19.93
CA SER A 46 16.94 -0.62 20.29
C SER A 46 16.71 0.28 19.08
N TRP A 47 16.08 1.44 19.28
CA TRP A 47 15.97 2.49 18.25
C TRP A 47 16.99 3.62 18.43
N PHE A 48 17.86 3.54 19.45
CA PHE A 48 18.81 4.60 19.73
C PHE A 48 20.12 4.44 18.97
N GLY A 49 20.60 5.53 18.37
CA GLY A 49 21.96 5.67 17.87
C GLY A 49 22.52 4.43 17.15
N TYR A 50 23.75 4.10 17.52
CA TYR A 50 24.46 2.90 17.09
C TYR A 50 23.73 1.61 17.48
N GLN A 51 23.01 1.60 18.61
CA GLN A 51 22.27 0.42 19.05
C GLN A 51 21.20 0.01 18.03
N SER A 52 20.59 0.96 17.31
CA SER A 52 19.64 0.67 16.21
C SER A 52 20.24 -0.10 15.03
N LYS A 53 21.57 -0.09 14.93
CA LYS A 53 22.36 -0.74 13.89
C LYS A 53 23.08 -1.99 14.40
N LEU A 54 22.89 -2.38 15.67
CA LEU A 54 23.56 -3.54 16.25
C LEU A 54 22.85 -4.85 15.91
N TYR A 55 23.61 -5.79 15.37
CA TYR A 55 23.20 -7.16 15.10
C TYR A 55 24.22 -8.15 15.67
N TYR A 56 23.75 -9.30 16.14
CA TYR A 56 24.60 -10.33 16.73
C TYR A 56 25.19 -11.26 15.68
N GLY A 57 26.51 -11.45 15.73
CA GLY A 57 27.23 -12.36 14.85
C GLY A 57 26.97 -12.04 13.38
N ASP A 58 26.72 -13.08 12.58
CA ASP A 58 26.32 -12.97 11.17
C ASP A 58 24.80 -13.13 11.04
N PHE A 59 24.07 -12.27 11.75
CA PHE A 59 22.60 -12.28 11.84
C PHE A 59 22.03 -13.50 12.55
N GLU A 60 22.73 -13.97 13.59
CA GLU A 60 22.32 -15.12 14.40
C GLU A 60 21.56 -14.69 15.65
N LYS A 61 20.73 -15.59 16.20
CA LYS A 61 20.10 -15.36 17.50
C LYS A 61 21.17 -15.37 18.62
N PRO A 62 21.26 -14.34 19.47
CA PRO A 62 22.19 -14.34 20.58
C PRO A 62 21.81 -15.42 21.60
N PRO A 63 22.78 -16.18 22.15
CA PRO A 63 22.54 -17.03 23.30
C PRO A 63 22.19 -16.17 24.52
N VAL A 64 21.59 -16.77 25.56
CA VAL A 64 21.02 -16.04 26.69
C VAL A 64 22.02 -15.10 27.37
N GLN A 65 23.27 -15.56 27.52
CA GLN A 65 24.36 -14.80 28.13
C GLN A 65 24.85 -13.60 27.31
N ASP A 66 24.57 -13.58 25.99
CA ASP A 66 25.02 -12.53 25.08
C ASP A 66 23.87 -11.61 24.64
N ARG A 67 22.68 -11.72 25.26
CA ARG A 67 21.56 -10.85 24.89
C ARG A 67 21.91 -9.38 25.14
N PHE A 68 21.61 -8.54 24.16
CA PHE A 68 21.78 -7.11 24.30
C PHE A 68 20.77 -6.53 25.29
N SER A 69 21.22 -5.59 26.13
CA SER A 69 20.35 -4.84 27.02
C SER A 69 20.20 -3.41 26.50
N VAL A 70 19.02 -3.08 25.99
CA VAL A 70 18.72 -1.71 25.51
C VAL A 70 18.85 -0.66 26.63
N GLU A 71 18.54 -1.03 27.87
CA GLU A 71 18.68 -0.14 29.01
C GLU A 71 20.15 0.20 29.29
N TRP A 72 21.04 -0.80 29.26
CA TRP A 72 22.44 -0.61 29.67
C TRP A 72 23.41 -0.32 28.52
N GLY A 73 23.05 -0.66 27.28
CA GLY A 73 23.87 -0.43 26.10
C GLY A 73 25.30 -0.98 26.26
N SER A 74 26.29 -0.11 26.03
CA SER A 74 27.72 -0.42 26.17
C SER A 74 28.29 -0.27 27.58
N ILE A 75 27.53 0.25 28.57
CA ILE A 75 28.06 0.64 29.89
C ILE A 75 28.76 -0.51 30.62
N ASN A 76 28.21 -1.72 30.54
CA ASN A 76 28.79 -2.92 31.16
C ASN A 76 29.59 -3.77 30.17
N GLY A 77 29.85 -3.23 28.97
CA GLY A 77 30.28 -3.99 27.81
C GLY A 77 29.19 -4.95 27.30
N PHE A 78 29.41 -5.44 26.08
CA PHE A 78 28.64 -6.53 25.50
C PHE A 78 29.58 -7.44 24.70
N SER A 79 29.10 -8.64 24.36
CA SER A 79 29.86 -9.62 23.58
C SER A 79 30.44 -9.00 22.30
N ASN A 80 31.72 -9.27 22.00
CA ASN A 80 32.40 -8.78 20.79
C ASN A 80 31.77 -9.27 19.47
N LYS A 81 30.79 -10.18 19.56
CA LYS A 81 29.98 -10.63 18.43
C LYS A 81 28.91 -9.64 18.01
N TRP A 82 28.49 -8.72 18.88
CA TRP A 82 27.61 -7.62 18.47
C TRP A 82 28.39 -6.65 17.60
N LYS A 83 27.87 -6.42 16.39
CA LYS A 83 28.50 -5.55 15.41
C LYS A 83 27.48 -4.58 14.87
N GLU A 84 27.91 -3.35 14.67
CA GLU A 84 27.14 -2.41 13.86
C GLU A 84 27.14 -2.89 12.41
N ARG A 85 25.96 -2.91 11.79
CA ARG A 85 25.77 -3.28 10.39
C ARG A 85 25.32 -2.07 9.60
N LYS A 86 25.92 -1.90 8.43
CA LYS A 86 25.47 -0.89 7.47
C LYS A 86 24.13 -1.31 6.85
N PRO A 87 23.32 -0.36 6.38
CA PRO A 87 22.05 -0.69 5.73
C PRO A 87 22.19 -1.69 4.58
N ASP A 88 23.25 -1.56 3.77
CA ASP A 88 23.53 -2.48 2.66
C ASP A 88 23.85 -3.90 3.10
N GLU A 89 24.44 -4.10 4.29
CA GLU A 89 24.70 -5.44 4.83
C GLU A 89 23.39 -6.10 5.27
N VAL A 90 22.53 -5.36 5.96
CA VAL A 90 21.20 -5.83 6.38
C VAL A 90 20.35 -6.16 5.17
N LYS A 91 20.36 -5.28 4.15
CA LYS A 91 19.67 -5.50 2.87
C LYS A 91 20.13 -6.81 2.23
N LYS A 92 21.44 -7.01 2.05
CA LYS A 92 21.99 -8.23 1.43
C LYS A 92 21.60 -9.49 2.17
N GLU A 93 21.58 -9.47 3.51
CA GLU A 93 21.14 -10.62 4.28
C GLU A 93 19.65 -10.91 4.07
N LEU A 94 18.80 -9.88 4.04
CA LEU A 94 17.38 -10.04 3.73
C LEU A 94 17.15 -10.57 2.32
N GLU A 95 17.87 -10.09 1.32
CA GLU A 95 17.79 -10.60 -0.07
C GLU A 95 18.21 -12.07 -0.14
N LYS A 96 19.25 -12.45 0.61
CA LYS A 96 19.74 -13.83 0.69
C LYS A 96 18.71 -14.78 1.32
N ILE A 97 18.04 -14.37 2.39
CA ILE A 97 17.04 -15.21 3.09
C ILE A 97 15.71 -15.25 2.30
N SER A 98 15.25 -14.10 1.80
CA SER A 98 13.97 -14.00 1.09
C SER A 98 14.02 -14.47 -0.36
N HIS A 99 15.21 -14.52 -0.96
CA HIS A 99 15.42 -14.70 -2.41
C HIS A 99 14.67 -13.67 -3.25
N VAL A 100 14.56 -12.43 -2.74
CA VAL A 100 13.93 -11.29 -3.42
C VAL A 100 15.00 -10.22 -3.60
N SER A 101 15.09 -9.62 -4.79
CA SER A 101 15.88 -8.40 -4.96
C SER A 101 15.07 -7.20 -4.51
N ILE A 102 15.54 -6.52 -3.46
CA ILE A 102 14.84 -5.39 -2.88
C ILE A 102 14.83 -4.19 -3.85
N ASP A 103 15.89 -3.99 -4.63
CA ASP A 103 15.94 -2.92 -5.64
C ASP A 103 14.95 -3.14 -6.77
N GLU A 104 14.78 -4.39 -7.21
CA GLU A 104 13.80 -4.73 -8.24
C GLU A 104 12.38 -4.55 -7.71
N LEU A 105 12.12 -5.04 -6.49
CA LEU A 105 10.84 -4.87 -5.81
C LEU A 105 10.48 -3.38 -5.65
N GLU A 106 11.43 -2.53 -5.26
CA GLU A 106 11.23 -1.08 -5.12
C GLU A 106 10.94 -0.41 -6.47
N ARG A 107 11.67 -0.79 -7.53
CA ARG A 107 11.44 -0.28 -8.87
C ARG A 107 10.05 -0.66 -9.40
N GLU A 108 9.67 -1.92 -9.24
CA GLU A 108 8.35 -2.41 -9.66
C GLU A 108 7.22 -1.73 -8.89
N TYR A 109 7.41 -1.55 -7.58
CA TYR A 109 6.43 -0.88 -6.74
C TYR A 109 6.27 0.60 -7.12
N LYS A 110 7.36 1.33 -7.37
CA LYS A 110 7.28 2.71 -7.88
C LYS A 110 6.58 2.78 -9.24
N SER A 111 6.83 1.83 -10.12
CA SER A 111 6.13 1.71 -11.41
C SER A 111 4.62 1.53 -11.20
N LEU A 112 4.20 0.68 -10.26
CA LEU A 112 2.79 0.52 -9.90
C LEU A 112 2.16 1.85 -9.47
N ILE A 113 2.81 2.60 -8.59
CA ILE A 113 2.29 3.89 -8.09
C ILE A 113 2.01 4.84 -9.26
N ASN A 114 2.96 4.97 -10.20
CA ASN A 114 2.80 5.84 -11.36
C ASN A 114 1.65 5.37 -12.26
N ILE A 115 1.55 4.07 -12.55
CA ILE A 115 0.46 3.50 -13.38
C ILE A 115 -0.91 3.76 -12.73
N VAL A 116 -1.00 3.65 -11.41
CA VAL A 116 -2.23 3.90 -10.65
C VAL A 116 -2.59 5.39 -10.65
N GLU A 117 -1.59 6.28 -10.56
CA GLU A 117 -1.79 7.72 -10.63
C GLU A 117 -2.32 8.15 -12.01
N ASP A 118 -1.67 7.71 -13.10
CA ASP A 118 -2.12 7.97 -14.47
C ASP A 118 -3.57 7.52 -14.68
N PHE A 119 -3.92 6.34 -14.16
CA PHE A 119 -5.28 5.80 -14.23
C PHE A 119 -6.30 6.65 -13.45
N TYR A 120 -5.92 7.14 -12.27
CA TYR A 120 -6.80 8.04 -11.52
C TYR A 120 -7.03 9.36 -12.23
N ASP A 121 -6.00 9.91 -12.87
CA ASP A 121 -6.15 11.16 -13.62
C ASP A 121 -7.07 10.97 -14.84
N GLU A 122 -6.91 9.87 -15.59
CA GLU A 122 -7.77 9.53 -16.72
C GLU A 122 -9.23 9.33 -16.28
N THR A 123 -9.46 8.50 -15.27
CA THR A 123 -10.82 8.19 -14.80
C THR A 123 -11.49 9.40 -14.15
N SER A 124 -10.73 10.22 -13.40
CA SER A 124 -11.22 11.48 -12.83
C SER A 124 -11.66 12.46 -13.91
N LEU A 125 -10.92 12.56 -15.02
CA LEU A 125 -11.29 13.41 -16.14
C LEU A 125 -12.62 12.96 -16.76
N ILE A 126 -12.77 11.65 -17.04
CA ILE A 126 -14.01 11.09 -17.60
C ILE A 126 -15.21 11.40 -16.70
N ILE A 127 -15.08 11.10 -15.39
CA ILE A 127 -16.12 11.36 -14.40
C ILE A 127 -16.47 12.84 -14.32
N LYS A 128 -15.47 13.74 -14.31
CA LYS A 128 -15.69 15.19 -14.20
C LYS A 128 -16.43 15.76 -15.41
N THR A 129 -16.24 15.18 -16.58
CA THR A 129 -16.93 15.61 -17.82
C THR A 129 -18.37 15.13 -17.93
N ASP A 130 -18.78 14.18 -17.09
CA ASP A 130 -20.13 13.59 -17.12
C ASP A 130 -20.96 14.05 -15.91
N GLN A 131 -21.94 14.94 -16.14
CA GLN A 131 -22.75 15.49 -15.05
C GLN A 131 -23.54 14.39 -14.31
N GLU A 132 -24.09 13.42 -15.03
CA GLU A 132 -24.86 12.33 -14.42
C GLU A 132 -23.97 11.51 -13.48
N MET A 133 -22.77 11.11 -13.92
CA MET A 133 -21.84 10.39 -13.05
C MET A 133 -21.50 11.14 -11.77
N ARG A 134 -21.22 12.45 -11.85
CA ARG A 134 -20.89 13.27 -10.67
C ARG A 134 -22.04 13.30 -9.67
N GLU A 135 -23.26 13.50 -10.15
CA GLU A 135 -24.44 13.53 -9.28
C GLU A 135 -24.64 12.21 -8.58
N GLU A 136 -24.44 11.09 -9.27
CA GLU A 136 -24.65 9.77 -8.70
C GLU A 136 -23.56 9.34 -7.72
N ILE A 137 -22.30 9.68 -8.01
CA ILE A 137 -21.20 9.54 -7.05
C ILE A 137 -21.53 10.28 -5.74
N SER A 138 -22.07 11.49 -5.84
CA SER A 138 -22.44 12.29 -4.66
C SER A 138 -23.69 11.79 -3.93
N LYS A 139 -24.67 11.19 -4.62
CA LYS A 139 -25.94 10.74 -4.02
C LYS A 139 -25.78 9.40 -3.29
N GLU A 140 -25.03 8.49 -3.89
CA GLU A 140 -24.93 7.09 -3.48
C GLU A 140 -23.59 6.78 -2.80
N ASN A 141 -22.75 7.80 -2.57
CA ASN A 141 -21.36 7.66 -2.09
C ASN A 141 -20.56 6.61 -2.89
N LEU A 142 -20.84 6.50 -4.19
CA LEU A 142 -20.16 5.54 -5.05
C LEU A 142 -18.71 6.00 -5.20
N LEU A 143 -17.76 5.07 -5.03
CA LEU A 143 -16.31 5.33 -4.96
C LEU A 143 -15.81 5.92 -3.62
N GLU A 144 -16.67 6.03 -2.59
CA GLU A 144 -16.23 6.33 -1.22
C GLU A 144 -15.26 5.22 -0.74
N GLY A 145 -14.01 5.61 -0.45
CA GLY A 145 -12.92 4.67 -0.12
C GLY A 145 -11.87 4.49 -1.21
N GLN A 146 -12.03 5.08 -2.40
CA GLN A 146 -10.90 5.23 -3.33
C GLN A 146 -9.86 6.16 -2.72
N LYS A 147 -8.76 5.57 -2.27
CA LYS A 147 -7.62 6.29 -1.72
C LYS A 147 -6.51 6.33 -2.75
N LYS A 148 -5.99 7.53 -3.05
CA LYS A 148 -4.79 7.70 -3.86
C LYS A 148 -3.62 7.00 -3.16
N LEU A 149 -2.81 6.28 -3.92
CA LEU A 149 -1.61 5.67 -3.38
C LEU A 149 -0.54 6.76 -3.22
N THR A 150 0.08 6.78 -2.05
CA THR A 150 1.24 7.64 -1.78
C THR A 150 2.39 6.74 -1.35
N TYR A 151 3.49 6.78 -2.09
CA TYR A 151 4.70 6.06 -1.73
C TYR A 151 5.21 6.53 -0.36
N GLY A 152 5.50 5.58 0.54
CA GLY A 152 6.03 5.81 1.87
C GLY A 152 5.00 6.15 2.94
N GLU A 153 3.75 6.50 2.60
CA GLU A 153 2.78 6.97 3.60
C GLU A 153 2.37 5.86 4.57
N GLU A 154 2.02 4.69 4.05
CA GLU A 154 1.61 3.54 4.87
C GLU A 154 2.81 2.91 5.60
N GLY A 155 4.00 2.89 4.99
CA GLY A 155 5.23 2.48 5.64
C GLY A 155 5.58 3.38 6.83
N ILE A 156 5.45 4.70 6.69
CA ILE A 156 5.67 5.65 7.80
C ILE A 156 4.64 5.43 8.92
N LYS A 157 3.37 5.21 8.59
CA LYS A 157 2.33 4.91 9.60
C LYS A 157 2.66 3.63 10.36
N TYR A 158 3.07 2.59 9.65
CA TYR A 158 3.49 1.33 10.25
C TYR A 158 4.67 1.55 11.21
N LEU A 159 5.72 2.26 10.77
CA LEU A 159 6.88 2.56 11.60
C LEU A 159 6.51 3.32 12.87
N LYS A 160 5.62 4.32 12.78
CA LYS A 160 5.14 5.07 13.95
C LYS A 160 4.38 4.18 14.95
N GLN A 161 3.64 3.19 14.47
CA GLN A 161 2.97 2.20 15.33
C GLN A 161 3.94 1.19 15.94
N ARG A 162 5.02 0.87 15.22
CA ARG A 162 6.08 -0.05 15.66
C ARG A 162 7.04 0.60 16.66
N GLN A 163 7.21 1.91 16.55
CA GLN A 163 8.09 2.69 17.40
C GLN A 163 7.57 2.72 18.85
N PRO A 164 8.40 2.39 19.85
CA PRO A 164 8.03 2.53 21.25
C PRO A 164 7.59 3.96 21.59
N SER A 165 6.51 4.12 22.35
CA SER A 165 6.07 5.43 22.85
C SER A 165 6.96 5.95 23.98
N THR A 166 7.60 5.04 24.70
CA THR A 166 8.56 5.33 25.76
C THR A 166 9.88 4.68 25.42
N PHE A 167 10.95 5.44 25.61
CA PHE A 167 12.30 4.97 25.43
C PHE A 167 13.07 5.05 26.75
N MET A 168 13.87 4.04 27.06
CA MET A 168 14.75 4.04 28.22
C MET A 168 16.09 3.44 27.82
N THR A 169 17.12 4.29 27.81
CA THR A 169 18.52 3.86 27.74
C THR A 169 19.34 4.72 28.70
N ARG A 170 20.30 4.11 29.38
CA ARG A 170 21.28 4.78 30.24
C ARG A 170 22.57 5.09 29.49
N ASP A 171 22.73 4.47 28.32
CA ASP A 171 23.86 4.67 27.43
C ASP A 171 23.78 6.08 26.82
N SER A 172 24.57 7.00 27.36
CA SER A 172 24.57 8.39 26.91
C SER A 172 25.08 8.54 25.48
N GLU A 173 25.94 7.65 24.99
CA GLU A 173 26.43 7.71 23.61
C GLU A 173 25.28 7.43 22.63
N ALA A 174 24.55 6.33 22.86
CA ALA A 174 23.38 5.99 22.04
C ALA A 174 22.28 7.07 22.11
N MET A 175 22.08 7.66 23.30
CA MET A 175 21.09 8.70 23.51
C MET A 175 21.44 10.00 22.77
N VAL A 176 22.72 10.42 22.79
CA VAL A 176 23.19 11.64 22.12
C VAL A 176 23.02 11.55 20.61
N GLU A 177 23.21 10.38 20.02
CA GLU A 177 22.96 10.18 18.59
C GLU A 177 21.48 10.28 18.21
N GLY A 178 20.57 10.03 19.15
CA GLY A 178 19.14 10.19 18.97
C GLY A 178 18.43 8.92 18.47
N ILE A 179 17.21 9.08 17.98
CA ILE A 179 16.36 7.97 17.55
C ILE A 179 16.50 7.77 16.03
N PHE A 180 16.81 6.55 15.62
CA PHE A 180 16.87 6.13 14.24
C PHE A 180 15.90 4.98 13.97
N THR A 181 15.37 4.92 12.74
CA THR A 181 14.64 3.75 12.27
C THR A 181 15.63 2.62 11.99
N PRO A 182 15.51 1.47 12.68
CA PRO A 182 16.33 0.30 12.40
C PRO A 182 16.11 -0.19 10.97
N THR A 183 17.19 -0.53 10.25
CA THR A 183 17.10 -0.92 8.84
C THR A 183 16.16 -2.11 8.61
N ILE A 184 16.17 -3.10 9.49
CA ILE A 184 15.26 -4.25 9.36
C ILE A 184 13.78 -3.87 9.49
N LEU A 185 13.45 -2.91 10.36
CA LEU A 185 12.07 -2.42 10.51
C LEU A 185 11.65 -1.52 9.36
N TYR A 186 12.60 -0.83 8.71
CA TYR A 186 12.33 -0.14 7.45
C TYR A 186 11.91 -1.12 6.35
N TYR A 187 12.60 -2.26 6.20
CA TYR A 187 12.19 -3.26 5.22
C TYR A 187 10.89 -3.99 5.61
N GLU A 188 10.60 -4.14 6.91
CA GLU A 188 9.30 -4.61 7.40
C GLU A 188 8.19 -3.66 6.97
N SER A 189 8.34 -2.36 7.21
CA SER A 189 7.34 -1.38 6.85
C SER A 189 7.15 -1.27 5.33
N PHE A 190 8.24 -1.38 4.57
CA PHE A 190 8.21 -1.39 3.12
C PHE A 190 7.42 -2.59 2.56
N ALA A 191 7.67 -3.80 3.06
CA ALA A 191 6.92 -4.99 2.66
C ALA A 191 5.43 -4.86 3.02
N LYS A 192 5.10 -4.38 4.23
CA LYS A 192 3.71 -4.14 4.65
C LYS A 192 3.01 -3.10 3.81
N GLU A 193 3.70 -2.03 3.44
CA GLU A 193 3.17 -0.99 2.57
C GLU A 193 2.77 -1.55 1.20
N ILE A 194 3.65 -2.32 0.56
CA ILE A 194 3.35 -2.95 -0.73
C ILE A 194 2.10 -3.83 -0.61
N LEU A 195 2.02 -4.68 0.41
CA LEU A 195 0.89 -5.57 0.61
C LEU A 195 -0.43 -4.81 0.80
N ASN A 196 -0.42 -3.77 1.62
CA ASN A 196 -1.60 -2.94 1.84
C ASN A 196 -2.03 -2.21 0.55
N ASN A 197 -1.07 -1.65 -0.19
CA ASN A 197 -1.37 -0.91 -1.41
C ASN A 197 -1.84 -1.83 -2.55
N VAL A 198 -1.30 -3.05 -2.65
CA VAL A 198 -1.84 -4.07 -3.56
C VAL A 198 -3.31 -4.38 -3.24
N GLU A 199 -3.64 -4.59 -1.97
CA GLU A 199 -5.03 -4.83 -1.56
C GLU A 199 -5.95 -3.63 -1.86
N LEU A 200 -5.45 -2.42 -1.65
CA LEU A 200 -6.18 -1.19 -1.95
C LEU A 200 -6.45 -1.05 -3.45
N VAL A 201 -5.48 -1.36 -4.32
CA VAL A 201 -5.70 -1.33 -5.78
C VAL A 201 -6.77 -2.34 -6.19
N TYR A 202 -6.74 -3.57 -5.67
CA TYR A 202 -7.80 -4.55 -5.95
C TYR A 202 -9.18 -4.06 -5.50
N LYS A 203 -9.28 -3.44 -4.32
CA LYS A 203 -10.53 -2.83 -3.84
C LYS A 203 -10.99 -1.72 -4.77
N ASN A 204 -10.09 -0.86 -5.23
CA ASN A 204 -10.40 0.27 -6.10
C ASN A 204 -10.89 -0.19 -7.49
N ILE A 205 -10.25 -1.22 -8.07
CA ILE A 205 -10.72 -1.87 -9.32
C ILE A 205 -12.13 -2.41 -9.14
N LYS A 206 -12.38 -3.14 -8.05
CA LYS A 206 -13.69 -3.73 -7.75
C LYS A 206 -14.77 -2.67 -7.57
N SER A 207 -14.47 -1.59 -6.84
CA SER A 207 -15.39 -0.47 -6.64
C SER A 207 -15.74 0.22 -7.97
N LEU A 208 -14.75 0.42 -8.85
CA LEU A 208 -14.98 1.00 -10.17
C LEU A 208 -15.83 0.08 -11.07
N HIS A 209 -15.58 -1.23 -11.05
CA HIS A 209 -16.42 -2.20 -11.76
C HIS A 209 -17.89 -2.13 -11.31
N TYR A 210 -18.14 -2.08 -9.99
CA TYR A 210 -19.50 -1.93 -9.47
C TYR A 210 -20.15 -0.62 -9.89
N PHE A 211 -19.40 0.48 -9.85
CA PHE A 211 -19.89 1.79 -10.29
C PHE A 211 -20.34 1.75 -11.76
N ILE A 212 -19.51 1.22 -12.65
CA ILE A 212 -19.84 1.12 -14.08
C ILE A 212 -21.09 0.25 -14.30
N ARG A 213 -21.17 -0.90 -13.64
CA ARG A 213 -22.34 -1.79 -13.73
C ARG A 213 -23.61 -1.12 -13.23
N TRP A 214 -23.51 -0.35 -12.14
CA TRP A 214 -24.62 0.40 -11.57
C TRP A 214 -25.10 1.49 -12.54
N MET A 215 -24.18 2.29 -13.11
CA MET A 215 -24.48 3.32 -14.12
C MET A 215 -25.20 2.74 -15.35
N ARG A 216 -24.76 1.56 -15.83
CA ARG A 216 -25.40 0.86 -16.96
C ARG A 216 -26.82 0.42 -16.62
N THR A 217 -27.00 -0.17 -15.44
CA THR A 217 -28.32 -0.66 -14.98
C THR A 217 -29.31 0.50 -14.85
N LYS A 218 -28.88 1.63 -14.29
CA LYS A 218 -29.70 2.83 -14.15
C LYS A 218 -30.13 3.39 -15.51
N ASN A 219 -29.18 3.52 -16.44
CA ASN A 219 -29.47 4.00 -17.80
C ASN A 219 -30.47 3.12 -18.54
N LEU A 220 -30.37 1.79 -18.38
CA LEU A 220 -31.35 0.84 -18.94
C LEU A 220 -32.76 1.04 -18.36
N LEU A 221 -32.88 1.34 -17.06
CA LEU A 221 -34.17 1.60 -16.42
C LEU A 221 -34.80 2.92 -16.90
N LEU A 222 -33.99 3.96 -17.10
CA LEU A 222 -34.45 5.25 -17.62
C LEU A 222 -34.98 5.14 -19.06
N CYS A 223 -34.27 4.42 -19.93
CA CYS A 223 -34.71 4.16 -21.31
C CYS A 223 -36.04 3.40 -21.38
N ARG A 224 -36.27 2.45 -20.47
CA ARG A 224 -37.54 1.70 -20.41
C ARG A 224 -38.72 2.57 -19.94
N ARG A 225 -38.48 3.57 -19.09
CA ARG A 225 -39.52 4.50 -18.62
C ARG A 225 -39.95 5.46 -19.73
N SER A 226 -39.00 6.05 -20.46
CA SER A 226 -39.31 6.95 -21.57
C SER A 226 -40.07 6.25 -22.71
N GLN A 227 -39.73 5.00 -23.02
CA GLN A 227 -40.46 4.20 -24.02
C GLN A 227 -41.90 3.85 -23.57
N LYS A 228 -42.14 3.61 -22.28
CA LYS A 228 -43.48 3.37 -21.75
C LYS A 228 -44.36 4.62 -21.76
N GLU A 229 -43.78 5.80 -21.52
CA GLU A 229 -44.50 7.07 -21.58
C GLU A 229 -44.87 7.45 -23.02
N GLN A 230 -43.98 7.20 -23.99
CA GLN A 230 -44.25 7.44 -25.42
C GLN A 230 -45.28 6.47 -26.01
N ASN A 231 -45.34 5.22 -25.54
CA ASN A 231 -46.29 4.21 -26.01
C ASN A 231 -47.61 4.18 -25.22
N ASN A 232 -47.88 5.17 -24.35
CA ASN A 232 -49.13 5.23 -23.60
C ASN A 232 -50.24 5.89 -24.45
N PRO A 233 -51.27 5.14 -24.93
CA PRO A 233 -52.26 5.65 -25.88
C PRO A 233 -53.12 6.80 -25.34
N HIS A 234 -53.19 6.98 -24.01
CA HIS A 234 -53.90 8.11 -23.40
C HIS A 234 -53.20 9.46 -23.60
N HIS A 235 -51.90 9.51 -23.92
CA HIS A 235 -51.20 10.76 -24.19
C HIS A 235 -51.53 11.34 -25.59
N PHE A 236 -52.00 10.50 -26.52
CA PHE A 236 -52.39 10.95 -27.87
C PHE A 236 -53.79 11.59 -27.92
N MET A 237 -54.73 11.23 -27.03
CA MET A 237 -56.07 11.84 -27.04
C MET A 237 -56.10 13.30 -26.56
N LEU A 238 -55.16 13.71 -25.70
CA LEU A 238 -55.10 15.10 -25.18
C LEU A 238 -54.47 16.10 -26.15
N LYS A 239 -53.79 15.63 -27.23
CA LYS A 239 -53.20 16.52 -28.25
C LYS A 239 -54.09 16.74 -29.48
N MET A 240 -55.24 16.07 -29.60
CA MET A 240 -56.20 16.27 -30.71
C MET A 240 -57.43 17.11 -30.34
N GLN A 241 -57.46 17.74 -29.16
CA GLN A 241 -58.55 18.62 -28.73
C GLN A 241 -58.20 20.13 -28.77
N LEU A 242 -57.13 20.50 -29.46
CA LEU A 242 -56.78 21.88 -29.82
C LEU A 242 -56.60 21.94 -31.34
#